data_AF-A0A401PP80-F1
#
_entry.id   AF-A0A401PP80-F1
#
_cell.length_a   1.000
_cell.length_b   1.000
_cell.length_c   1.000
_cell.angle_alpha   90.00
_cell.angle_beta   90.00
_cell.angle_gamma   90.00
#
_symmetry.space_group_name_H-M   'P 1'
#
loop_
_entity.id
_entity.type
_entity.pdbx_description
1 polymer ?
#
loop_
_entity_poly.entity_id
_entity_poly.type
_entity_poly.pdbx_seq_one_letter_code
_entity_poly.pdbx_strand_id
1 'polypeptide(L)' 'MAEEGEQPQTTNTVEEPLDLIRLSLDERIYVKMRNDRELRGRLH' A
#
# COMPACT_ATOMS: atom_id res chain seq x y z
N MET A 1 -29.78 23.20 6.98
CA MET A 1 -29.57 21.75 6.88
C MET A 1 -29.17 21.49 5.44
N ALA A 2 -27.87 21.48 5.17
CA ALA A 2 -27.32 21.27 3.83
C ALA A 2 -26.26 20.19 3.98
N GLU A 3 -26.40 19.18 3.13
CA GLU A 3 -25.83 17.84 3.26
C GLU A 3 -24.31 17.85 3.41
N GLU A 4 -23.84 17.12 4.43
CA GLU A 4 -22.47 16.66 4.53
C GLU A 4 -22.24 15.66 3.39
N GLY A 5 -21.56 16.13 2.33
CA GLY A 5 -21.01 15.24 1.32
C GLY A 5 -19.91 14.40 1.97
N GLU A 6 -20.28 13.25 2.50
CA GLU A 6 -19.38 12.22 2.99
C GLU A 6 -18.62 11.64 1.79
N GLN A 7 -17.64 12.39 1.29
CA GLN A 7 -16.61 11.83 0.44
C GLN A 7 -15.85 10.84 1.32
N PRO A 8 -15.75 9.55 0.95
CA PRO A 8 -14.83 8.66 1.63
C PRO A 8 -13.44 9.23 1.37
N GLN A 9 -12.96 10.00 2.34
CA GLN A 9 -11.59 10.45 2.35
C GLN A 9 -10.79 9.16 2.53
N THR A 10 -10.35 8.59 1.42
CA THR A 10 -9.28 7.61 1.38
C THR A 10 -8.00 8.34 1.75
N THR A 11 -7.94 8.85 2.98
CA THR A 11 -6.73 9.27 3.63
C THR A 11 -5.97 7.99 3.93
N ASN A 12 -5.30 7.47 2.91
CA ASN A 12 -4.13 6.64 3.09
C ASN A 12 -3.11 7.53 3.79
N THR A 13 -3.24 7.67 5.10
CA THR A 13 -2.26 8.31 5.97
C THR A 13 -1.03 7.42 5.94
N VAL A 14 -0.20 7.61 4.92
CA VAL A 14 1.12 6.99 4.84
C VAL A 14 1.97 7.68 5.90
N GLU A 15 1.84 7.23 7.15
CA GLU A 15 2.63 7.73 8.27
C GLU A 15 4.00 7.04 8.30
N GLU A 16 4.04 5.76 7.91
CA GLU A 16 5.28 5.00 7.82
C GLU A 16 5.46 4.31 6.45
N PRO A 17 6.71 4.08 5.99
CA PRO A 17 6.97 3.32 4.76
C PRO A 17 6.36 1.92 4.73
N LEU A 18 6.09 1.34 5.91
CA LEU A 18 5.43 0.04 6.05
C LEU A 18 3.92 0.11 5.76
N ASP A 19 3.29 1.27 5.90
CA ASP A 19 1.87 1.42 5.61
C ASP A 19 1.59 1.35 4.11
N LEU A 20 2.52 1.82 3.27
CA LEU A 20 2.46 1.59 1.82
C LEU A 20 2.43 0.10 1.48
N ILE A 21 3.22 -0.72 2.19
CA ILE A 21 3.26 -2.18 2.00
C ILE A 21 1.92 -2.80 2.43
N ARG A 22 1.33 -2.33 3.54
CA ARG A 22 0.01 -2.78 4.02
C ARG A 22 -1.12 -2.40 3.07
N LEU A 23 -1.00 -1.28 2.36
CA LEU A 23 -1.98 -0.86 1.36
C LEU A 23 -1.87 -1.66 0.06
N SER A 24 -0.68 -2.17 -0.27
CA SER A 24 -0.43 -3.02 -1.44
C SER A 24 -0.58 -4.53 -1.17
N LEU A 25 -1.31 -4.92 -0.11
CA LEU A 25 -1.70 -6.32 0.09
C LEU A 25 -2.50 -6.80 -1.14
N ASP A 26 -2.25 -8.04 -1.58
CA ASP A 26 -2.77 -8.66 -2.82
C ASP A 26 -2.27 -8.10 -4.17
N GLU A 27 -1.43 -7.06 -4.19
CA GLU A 27 -0.78 -6.55 -5.40
C GLU A 27 0.50 -7.32 -5.75
N ARG A 28 0.90 -7.23 -7.03
CA ARG A 28 2.19 -7.79 -7.48
C ARG A 28 3.31 -6.81 -7.17
N ILE A 29 4.26 -7.23 -6.33
CA ILE A 29 5.41 -6.41 -5.94
C ILE A 29 6.72 -7.01 -6.46
N TYR A 30 7.75 -6.16 -6.54
CA TYR A 30 9.13 -6.52 -6.82
C TYR A 30 9.98 -6.25 -5.58
N VAL A 31 10.71 -7.26 -5.13
CA VAL A 31 11.59 -7.17 -3.96
C VAL A 31 13.02 -7.44 -4.39
N LYS A 32 13.87 -6.42 -4.24
CA LYS A 32 15.32 -6.56 -4.40
C LYS A 32 15.93 -7.04 -3.08
N MET A 33 16.45 -8.26 -3.08
CA MET A 33 17.13 -8.85 -1.93
C MET A 33 18.65 -8.64 -2.03
N ARG A 34 19.34 -8.94 -0.93
CA ARG A 34 20.81 -8.96 -0.90
C ARG A 34 21.36 -10.12 -1.75
N ASN A 35 22.59 -9.97 -2.23
CA ASN A 35 23.31 -10.91 -3.11
C ASN A 35 22.72 -11.01 -4.53
N ASP A 36 22.27 -9.87 -5.09
CA ASP A 36 21.70 -9.79 -6.44
C ASP A 36 20.51 -10.72 -6.68
N ARG A 37 19.77 -11.01 -5.60
CA ARG A 37 18.56 -11.83 -5.65
C ARG A 37 17.34 -10.95 -5.79
N GLU A 38 16.36 -11.41 -6.54
CA GLU A 38 15.12 -10.69 -6.79
C GLU A 38 13.92 -11.62 -6.61
N LEU A 39 12.82 -11.10 -6.06
CA LEU A 39 11.54 -11.80 -5.97
C LEU A 39 10.45 -10.96 -6.65
N ARG A 40 9.56 -11.66 -7.35
CA ARG A 40 8.33 -11.10 -7.91
C ARG A 40 7.19 -11.99 -7.48
N GLY A 41 6.17 -11.41 -6.86
CA GLY A 41 5.08 -12.19 -6.31
C GLY A 41 3.96 -11.29 -5.80
N ARG A 42 2.88 -11.93 -5.34
CA ARG A 42 1.85 -11.20 -4.59
C ARG A 42 2.31 -11.06 -3.15
N LEU A 43 2.08 -9.89 -2.59
CA LEU A 43 2.27 -9.66 -1.17
C LEU A 43 1.05 -10.24 -0.43
N HIS A 44 1.28 -11.37 0.24
CA HIS A 44 0.30 -12.07 1.08
C HIS A 44 0.25 -11.48 2.50
#